data_AF-A0A075GA93-F1
#
_entry.id   AF-A0A075GA93-F1
#
_cell.length_a   1.000
_cell.length_b   1.000
_cell.length_c   1.000
_cell.angle_alpha   90.00
_cell.angle_beta   90.00
_cell.angle_gamma   90.00
#
_symmetry.space_group_name_H-M   'P 1'
#
loop_
_entity.id
_entity.type
_entity.pdbx_description
1 polymer ?
#
loop_
_entity_poly.entity_id
_entity_poly.type
_entity_poly.pdbx_seq_one_letter_code
_entity_poly.pdbx_strand_id
1 'polypeptide(L)' 'MTSLEKRERFEGWRVRATAQMMSTIDDDDAVRTVLSPAVPTAVVEHLIETQGLRRLAFLGEGGEPVG' A
#
# COMPACT_ATOMS: atom_id res chain seq x y z
N MET A 1 -27.04 1.99 -1.73
CA MET A 1 -25.59 2.24 -1.55
C MET A 1 -25.41 3.12 -0.34
N THR A 2 -24.87 2.57 0.75
CA THR A 2 -24.55 3.35 1.95
C THR A 2 -23.40 4.30 1.63
N SER A 3 -23.63 5.60 1.79
CA SER A 3 -22.57 6.61 1.73
C SER A 3 -21.48 6.25 2.74
N LEU A 4 -20.20 6.35 2.37
CA LEU A 4 -19.08 6.06 3.27
C LEU A 4 -18.92 7.22 4.25
N GLU A 5 -19.67 7.19 5.36
CA GLU A 5 -19.95 8.34 6.26
C GLU A 5 -18.74 8.99 6.95
N LYS A 6 -17.53 8.43 6.79
CA LYS A 6 -16.32 8.88 7.50
C LYS A 6 -15.05 8.77 6.65
N ARG A 7 -15.17 8.86 5.32
CA ARG A 7 -14.03 8.72 4.39
C ARG A 7 -12.85 9.65 4.72
N GLU A 8 -13.13 10.86 5.21
CA GLU A 8 -12.09 11.82 5.63
C GLU A 8 -11.52 11.56 7.03
N ARG A 9 -12.22 10.81 7.88
CA ARG A 9 -11.73 10.40 9.21
C ARG A 9 -11.01 9.06 9.18
N PHE A 10 -11.39 8.18 8.26
CA PHE A 10 -10.72 6.90 8.04
C PHE A 10 -9.58 7.11 7.06
N GLU A 11 -8.41 7.36 7.63
CA GLU A 11 -7.12 7.58 6.96
C GLU A 11 -6.60 6.36 6.17
N GLY A 12 -7.47 5.41 5.83
CA GLY A 12 -7.13 4.24 5.01
C GLY A 12 -6.64 4.63 3.61
N TRP A 13 -6.92 5.85 3.13
CA TRP A 13 -6.31 6.37 1.90
C TRP A 13 -4.81 6.65 2.10
N ARG A 14 -4.39 7.13 3.28
CA ARG A 14 -2.96 7.34 3.62
C ARG A 14 -2.24 6.01 3.68
N VAL A 15 -2.84 5.01 4.33
CA VAL A 15 -2.30 3.63 4.37
C VAL A 15 -2.08 3.09 2.95
N ARG A 16 -3.07 3.24 2.05
CA ARG A 16 -2.94 2.80 0.66
C ARG A 16 -1.91 3.60 -0.13
N ALA A 17 -1.86 4.91 0.04
CA ALA A 17 -0.88 5.77 -0.65
C ALA A 17 0.55 5.46 -0.20
N THR A 18 0.78 5.25 1.11
CA THR A 18 2.07 4.82 1.64
C THR A 18 2.43 3.42 1.14
N ALA A 19 1.50 2.47 1.14
CA ALA A 19 1.74 1.13 0.60
C ALA A 19 2.06 1.15 -0.91
N GLN A 20 1.42 2.04 -1.68
CA GLN A 20 1.73 2.26 -3.09
C GLN A 20 3.12 2.87 -3.28
N MET A 21 3.51 3.87 -2.48
CA MET A 21 4.86 4.43 -2.52
C MET A 21 5.93 3.36 -2.22
N MET A 22 5.66 2.47 -1.26
CA MET A 22 6.57 1.37 -0.92
C MET A 22 6.57 0.22 -1.93
N SER A 23 5.68 0.22 -2.94
CA SER A 23 5.49 -0.93 -3.85
C SER A 23 6.62 -1.17 -4.85
N THR A 24 7.49 -0.19 -5.06
CA THR A 24 8.66 -0.24 -5.95
C THR A 24 9.98 -0.32 -5.20
N ILE A 25 9.95 -0.44 -3.88
CA ILE A 25 11.12 -0.53 -3.02
C ILE A 25 11.44 -2.01 -2.79
N ASP A 26 12.64 -2.44 -3.18
CA ASP A 26 13.12 -3.82 -2.98
C ASP A 26 13.78 -4.05 -1.60
N ASP A 27 13.90 -3.01 -0.77
CA ASP A 27 14.42 -3.10 0.60
C ASP A 27 13.28 -3.43 1.58
N ASP A 28 13.22 -4.70 2.00
CA ASP A 28 12.21 -5.19 2.93
C ASP A 28 12.25 -4.48 4.30
N ASP A 29 13.43 -4.07 4.78
CA ASP A 29 13.55 -3.38 6.07
C ASP A 29 13.02 -1.95 5.99
N ALA A 30 13.21 -1.29 4.84
CA ALA A 30 12.55 -0.02 4.56
C ALA A 30 11.02 -0.18 4.51
N VAL A 31 10.51 -1.22 3.84
CA VAL A 31 9.08 -1.53 3.79
C VAL A 31 8.49 -1.76 5.18
N ARG A 32 9.15 -2.58 6.02
CA ARG A 32 8.74 -2.84 7.41
C ARG A 32 8.70 -1.56 8.23
N THR A 33 9.74 -0.76 8.16
CA THR A 33 9.89 0.48 8.94
C THR A 33 8.78 1.47 8.62
N VAL A 34 8.41 1.61 7.35
CA VAL A 34 7.44 2.60 6.90
C VAL A 34 5.99 2.13 7.12
N LEU A 35 5.68 0.84 6.92
CA LEU A 35 4.29 0.35 6.97
C LEU A 35 3.84 -0.11 8.35
N SER A 36 4.74 -0.67 9.17
CA SER A 36 4.37 -1.23 10.49
C SER A 36 3.73 -0.23 11.47
N PRO A 37 3.98 1.09 11.42
CA PRO A 37 3.26 2.06 12.26
C PRO A 37 1.75 2.16 11.96
N ALA A 38 1.31 1.79 10.75
CA ALA A 38 -0.06 1.95 10.29
C ALA A 38 -0.76 0.63 9.91
N VAL A 39 0.01 -0.45 9.74
CA VAL A 39 -0.46 -1.78 9.35
C VAL A 39 0.12 -2.81 10.33
N PRO A 40 -0.65 -3.78 10.84
CA PRO A 40 -0.11 -4.81 11.71
C PRO A 40 1.09 -5.52 11.09
N THR A 41 2.17 -5.70 11.84
CA THR A 41 3.43 -6.27 11.33
C THR A 41 3.22 -7.61 10.61
N ALA A 42 2.38 -8.51 11.16
CA ALA A 42 2.07 -9.79 10.52
C ALA A 42 1.46 -9.65 9.11
N VAL A 43 0.71 -8.57 8.86
CA VAL A 43 0.17 -8.27 7.53
C VAL A 43 1.27 -7.72 6.62
N VAL A 44 2.16 -6.86 7.14
CA VAL A 44 3.31 -6.34 6.36
C VAL A 44 4.23 -7.49 5.93
N GLU A 45 4.60 -8.39 6.84
CA GLU A 45 5.41 -9.57 6.52
C GLU A 45 4.74 -10.43 5.45
N HIS A 46 3.45 -10.73 5.60
CA HIS A 46 2.71 -11.49 4.61
C HIS A 46 2.73 -10.83 3.22
N LEU A 47 2.64 -9.49 3.15
CA LEU A 47 2.67 -8.74 1.90
C LEU A 47 4.07 -8.74 1.26
N ILE A 48 5.14 -8.75 2.06
CA ILE A 48 6.53 -8.89 1.59
C ILE A 48 6.76 -10.31 1.04
N GLU A 49 6.43 -11.32 1.83
CA GLU A 49 6.60 -12.75 1.50
C GLU A 49 5.88 -13.15 0.21
N THR A 50 4.68 -12.60 0.00
CA THR A 50 3.85 -12.89 -1.18
C THR A 50 4.14 -11.98 -2.37
N GLN A 51 5.10 -11.05 -2.25
CA GLN A 51 5.33 -9.97 -3.21
C GLN A 51 4.04 -9.20 -3.55
N GLY A 52 3.14 -9.08 -2.57
CA GLY A 52 1.82 -8.51 -2.71
C GLY A 52 1.84 -6.99 -2.95
N LEU A 53 2.83 -6.29 -2.40
CA LEU A 53 2.98 -4.83 -2.55
C LEU A 53 3.26 -4.43 -4.00
N ARG A 54 4.06 -5.20 -4.75
CA ARG A 54 4.47 -4.88 -6.13
C ARG A 54 3.28 -4.61 -7.06
N ARG A 55 2.14 -5.26 -6.82
CA ARG A 55 0.91 -5.05 -7.60
C ARG A 55 0.33 -3.64 -7.45
N LEU A 56 0.63 -2.94 -6.35
CA LEU A 56 0.14 -1.60 -6.08
C LEU A 56 0.81 -0.53 -6.96
N ALA A 57 2.01 -0.79 -7.48
CA ALA A 57 2.69 0.11 -8.41
C ALA A 57 1.85 0.41 -9.65
N PHE A 58 1.03 -0.57 -10.08
CA PHE A 58 0.17 -0.49 -11.26
C PHE A 58 -1.29 -0.15 -10.91
N LEU A 59 -1.60 0.06 -9.63
CA LEU A 59 -2.96 0.32 -9.17
C LEU A 59 -3.28 1.82 -9.28
N GLY A 60 -3.93 2.22 -10.36
CA GLY A 60 -4.41 3.60 -10.56
C GLY A 60 -3.99 4.25 -11.87
N GLU A 61 -3.07 3.63 -12.62
CA GLU A 61 -2.73 4.05 -13.98
C GLU A 61 -3.73 3.47 -14.99
N GLY A 62 -4.81 4.23 -15.22
CA GLY A 62 -5.53 4.17 -16.50
C GLY A 62 -4.83 4.99 -17.59
N GLY A 63 -3.49 5.07 -17.59
CA GLY A 63 -2.67 5.79 -18.56
C GLY A 63 -1.64 4.85 -19.18
N GLU A 64 -1.38 5.01 -20.48
CA GLU A 64 -0.66 4.04 -21.33
C GLU A 64 0.67 3.52 -20.74
N PRO A 65 0.98 2.23 -20.95
CA PRO A 65 2.21 1.64 -20.46
C PRO A 65 3.42 2.24 -21.19
N VAL A 66 4.26 2.96 -20.47
CA VAL A 66 5.60 3.31 -20.93
C VAL A 66 6.54 2.13 -20.63
N GLY A 67 6.56 1.19 -21.56
CA GLY A 67 7.63 0.20 -21.70
C GLY A 67 8.79 0.72 -22.54
#